data_AF-A0A059X7L1-F1
#
_entry.id   AF-A0A059X7L1-F1
#
_cell.length_a   1.000
_cell.length_b   1.000
_cell.length_c   1.000
_cell.angle_alpha   90.00
_cell.angle_beta   90.00
_cell.angle_gamma   90.00
#
_symmetry.space_group_name_H-M   'P 1'
#
loop_
_entity.id
_entity.type
_entity.pdbx_description
1 polymer ?
#
loop_
_entity_poly.entity_id
_entity_poly.type
_entity_poly.pdbx_seq_one_letter_code
_entity_poly.pdbx_strand_id
1 'polypeptide(L)'
;PSNRARIQDAIGQGGQSGGDGGDQSSGKTEGGRVVIEKSLEPGLPPQSGRPVTFTITVRNEGAADLVKVPIQDSYQAEYLQFWQAFPPPSQIVPGQASWEDVLPQLGLTRLRPNEALTITTVFTALKTLDGDVVNRAGATGLRDEFQNELPAPRQAEVPIRIIAGPGAAQPTATTTPKPHSNPEHSTPNPATPTPELPTPTTSAIIATAALTATADVPTSASVPTPTLAPASLPRTGTNDPSNAWLIAALALLLSGILALLYLMLHERTRSDTQ
;
A
#
# COMPACT_ATOMS: atom_id res chain seq x y z
N PRO A 1 -37.98 -36.17 1.63
CA PRO A 1 -37.29 -35.54 2.77
C PRO A 1 -37.53 -36.32 4.08
N SER A 2 -36.49 -36.99 4.60
CA SER A 2 -36.32 -37.29 6.03
C SER A 2 -34.93 -37.85 6.27
N ASN A 3 -34.13 -37.07 7.01
CA ASN A 3 -32.92 -37.51 7.68
C ASN A 3 -33.29 -38.50 8.80
N ARG A 4 -32.58 -39.63 8.92
CA ARG A 4 -32.58 -40.43 10.14
C ARG A 4 -31.18 -40.99 10.37
N ALA A 5 -30.43 -40.34 11.26
CA ALA A 5 -29.22 -40.89 11.85
C ALA A 5 -29.58 -42.07 12.74
N ARG A 6 -28.80 -43.15 12.67
CA ARG A 6 -28.82 -44.24 13.65
C ARG A 6 -27.41 -44.32 14.22
N ILE A 7 -27.22 -43.75 15.41
CA ILE A 7 -26.07 -44.03 16.25
C ILE A 7 -26.28 -45.43 16.85
N GLN A 8 -25.29 -46.29 16.70
CA GLN A 8 -25.22 -47.50 17.52
C GLN A 8 -23.83 -47.50 18.14
N ASP A 9 -23.76 -46.97 19.36
CA ASP A 9 -22.58 -47.16 20.20
C ASP A 9 -22.39 -48.66 20.41
N ALA A 10 -21.20 -49.16 20.08
CA ALA A 10 -20.70 -50.41 20.61
C ALA A 10 -19.42 -50.11 21.38
N ILE A 11 -19.58 -49.54 22.58
CA ILE A 11 -18.54 -49.62 23.60
C ILE A 11 -18.67 -51.03 24.21
N GLY A 12 -17.79 -51.93 23.78
CA GLY A 12 -17.66 -53.24 24.41
C GLY A 12 -17.19 -53.07 25.87
N GLN A 13 -17.89 -53.72 26.80
CA GLN A 13 -17.38 -53.92 28.15
C GLN A 13 -16.11 -54.78 28.06
N GLY A 14 -14.97 -54.13 28.16
CA GLY A 14 -13.67 -54.73 27.89
C GLY A 14 -12.63 -53.73 27.42
N GLY A 15 -13.04 -52.51 27.05
CA GLY A 15 -12.13 -51.37 26.95
C GLY A 15 -10.93 -51.59 26.03
N GLN A 16 -11.07 -52.27 24.89
CA GLN A 16 -10.08 -52.17 23.82
C GLN A 16 -10.61 -52.71 22.48
N SER A 17 -10.23 -51.99 21.42
CA SER A 17 -10.15 -52.37 20.00
C SER A 17 -11.44 -52.17 19.18
N GLY A 18 -11.38 -51.74 17.92
CA GLY A 18 -10.26 -51.71 16.99
C GLY A 18 -10.39 -50.56 15.99
N GLY A 19 -9.27 -50.22 15.39
CA GLY A 19 -9.14 -49.03 14.56
C GLY A 19 -10.03 -49.04 13.33
N ASP A 20 -10.44 -47.84 12.97
CA ASP A 20 -10.39 -47.43 11.58
C ASP A 20 -9.23 -46.44 11.49
N GLY A 21 -8.31 -46.72 10.57
CA GLY A 21 -7.30 -45.77 10.18
C GLY A 21 -8.03 -44.49 9.83
N GLY A 22 -7.83 -43.46 10.67
CA GLY A 22 -8.20 -42.13 10.29
C GLY A 22 -7.35 -41.81 9.08
N ASP A 23 -7.91 -42.04 7.89
CA ASP A 23 -7.77 -41.12 6.78
C ASP A 23 -8.24 -39.78 7.36
N GLN A 24 -7.34 -39.15 8.12
CA GLN A 24 -7.19 -37.72 8.12
C GLN A 24 -6.91 -37.45 6.64
N SER A 25 -7.98 -37.35 5.85
CA SER A 25 -8.06 -36.29 4.88
C SER A 25 -7.74 -35.06 5.69
N SER A 26 -6.45 -34.76 5.80
CA SER A 26 -5.97 -33.42 6.06
C SER A 26 -6.54 -32.67 4.87
N GLY A 27 -7.80 -32.27 4.99
CA GLY A 27 -8.41 -31.25 4.17
C GLY A 27 -7.52 -30.07 4.46
N LYS A 28 -6.43 -29.98 3.68
CA LYS A 28 -5.53 -28.87 3.71
C LYS A 28 -6.38 -27.79 3.08
N THR A 29 -7.19 -27.15 3.91
CA THR A 29 -7.81 -25.90 3.58
C THR A 29 -6.62 -25.03 3.21
N GLU A 30 -6.45 -24.80 1.91
CA GLU A 30 -5.49 -23.83 1.40
C GLU A 30 -6.01 -22.46 1.88
N GLY A 31 -5.76 -22.14 3.15
CA GLY A 31 -6.40 -21.04 3.86
C GLY A 31 -5.98 -19.68 3.31
N GLY A 32 -4.81 -19.62 2.70
CA GLY A 32 -4.25 -18.40 2.15
C GLY A 32 -3.99 -18.51 0.64
N ARG A 33 -4.55 -17.57 -0.13
CA ARG A 33 -4.22 -17.31 -1.53
C ARG A 33 -3.84 -15.85 -1.64
N VAL A 34 -2.71 -15.57 -2.27
CA VAL A 34 -2.27 -14.20 -2.53
C VAL A 34 -2.04 -14.04 -4.02
N VAL A 35 -2.44 -12.89 -4.54
CA VAL A 35 -2.16 -12.48 -5.92
C VAL A 35 -1.33 -11.21 -5.87
N ILE A 36 -0.27 -11.18 -6.68
CA ILE A 36 0.54 -9.99 -6.90
C ILE A 36 0.38 -9.58 -8.35
N GLU A 37 0.09 -8.31 -8.55
CA GLU A 37 0.04 -7.65 -9.84
C GLU A 37 1.05 -6.51 -9.84
N LYS A 38 1.63 -6.23 -11.00
CA LYS A 38 2.53 -5.11 -11.18
C LYS A 38 2.22 -4.45 -12.52
N SER A 39 2.20 -3.12 -12.52
CA SER A 39 1.98 -2.34 -13.73
C SER A 39 2.96 -1.17 -13.80
N LEU A 40 3.32 -0.81 -15.03
CA LEU A 40 3.90 0.50 -15.31
C LEU A 40 2.79 1.56 -15.19
N GLU A 41 3.10 2.70 -14.60
CA GLU A 41 2.18 3.84 -14.57
C GLU A 41 1.82 4.28 -16.01
N PRO A 42 0.53 4.43 -16.36
CA PRO A 42 0.14 4.86 -17.69
C PRO A 42 0.73 6.23 -18.06
N GLY A 43 1.05 6.42 -19.35
CA GLY A 43 1.53 7.70 -19.84
C GLY A 43 2.49 7.57 -21.01
N LEU A 44 3.51 8.44 -21.03
CA LEU A 44 4.56 8.40 -22.03
C LEU A 44 5.46 7.18 -21.84
N PRO A 45 5.98 6.60 -22.94
CA PRO A 45 6.97 5.53 -22.84
C PRO A 45 8.18 5.96 -21.97
N PRO A 46 8.73 5.05 -21.14
CA PRO A 46 9.94 5.32 -20.37
C PRO A 46 11.06 5.89 -21.24
N GLN A 47 11.70 6.97 -20.77
CA GLN A 47 12.81 7.63 -21.47
C GLN A 47 14.06 7.61 -20.60
N SER A 48 15.23 7.39 -21.20
CA SER A 48 16.50 7.48 -20.47
C SER A 48 16.67 8.86 -19.82
N GLY A 49 17.09 8.90 -18.55
CA GLY A 49 17.22 10.11 -17.74
C GLY A 49 15.90 10.61 -17.12
N ARG A 50 14.78 9.90 -17.30
CA ARG A 50 13.48 10.24 -16.71
C ARG A 50 13.05 9.21 -15.65
N PRO A 51 12.19 9.62 -14.69
CA PRO A 51 11.60 8.70 -13.75
C PRO A 51 10.63 7.73 -14.44
N VAL A 52 10.57 6.51 -13.92
CA VAL A 52 9.69 5.42 -14.32
C VAL A 52 9.00 4.91 -13.07
N THR A 53 7.67 4.98 -13.03
CA THR A 53 6.87 4.61 -11.86
C THR A 53 6.19 3.27 -12.10
N PHE A 54 6.28 2.37 -11.12
CA PHE A 54 5.52 1.13 -11.12
C PHE A 54 4.64 1.03 -9.88
N THR A 55 3.49 0.40 -10.06
CA THR A 55 2.54 0.10 -9.00
C THR A 55 2.50 -1.41 -8.81
N ILE A 56 2.74 -1.86 -7.59
CA ILE A 56 2.62 -3.26 -7.17
C ILE A 56 1.37 -3.37 -6.30
N THR A 57 0.45 -4.23 -6.69
CA THR A 57 -0.78 -4.51 -5.92
C THR A 57 -0.70 -5.91 -5.36
N VAL A 58 -0.94 -6.04 -4.06
CA VAL A 58 -1.00 -7.33 -3.37
C VAL A 58 -2.43 -7.52 -2.88
N ARG A 59 -3.10 -8.58 -3.35
CA ARG A 59 -4.47 -8.92 -2.97
C ARG A 59 -4.49 -10.22 -2.18
N ASN A 60 -5.16 -10.21 -1.03
CA ASN A 60 -5.48 -11.43 -0.30
C ASN A 60 -6.75 -12.05 -0.89
N GLU A 61 -6.62 -13.14 -1.63
CA GLU A 61 -7.74 -13.93 -2.16
C GLU A 61 -8.01 -15.20 -1.33
N GLY A 62 -7.34 -15.31 -0.17
CA GLY A 62 -7.55 -16.39 0.79
C GLY A 62 -8.78 -16.17 1.66
N ALA A 63 -9.04 -17.14 2.52
CA ALA A 63 -10.08 -17.07 3.54
C ALA A 63 -9.56 -16.59 4.91
N ALA A 64 -8.24 -16.49 5.04
CA ALA A 64 -7.51 -16.12 6.25
C ALA A 64 -6.90 -14.71 6.12
N ASP A 65 -6.76 -13.97 7.22
CA ASP A 65 -6.10 -12.67 7.28
C ASP A 65 -4.57 -12.81 7.11
N LEU A 66 -3.94 -12.00 6.26
CA LEU A 66 -2.47 -11.95 6.22
C LEU A 66 -1.96 -11.04 7.34
N VAL A 67 -0.99 -11.52 8.13
CA VAL A 67 -0.36 -10.77 9.22
C VAL A 67 1.12 -10.48 8.98
N LYS A 68 1.72 -11.05 7.93
CA LYS A 68 3.05 -10.68 7.44
C LYS A 68 3.06 -10.72 5.92
N VAL A 69 3.44 -9.60 5.29
CA VAL A 69 3.49 -9.47 3.83
C VAL A 69 4.87 -8.99 3.37
N PRO A 70 5.87 -9.89 3.24
CA PRO A 70 7.18 -9.56 2.70
C PRO A 70 7.09 -9.42 1.19
N ILE A 71 7.69 -8.36 0.65
CA ILE A 71 7.69 -8.07 -0.79
C ILE A 71 9.12 -7.90 -1.29
N GLN A 72 9.38 -8.39 -2.49
CA GLN A 72 10.64 -8.19 -3.19
C GLN A 72 10.34 -7.62 -4.56
N ASP A 73 11.08 -6.57 -4.93
CA ASP A 73 11.08 -5.98 -6.26
C ASP A 73 12.47 -6.10 -6.90
N SER A 74 12.60 -6.91 -7.94
CA SER A 74 13.83 -7.19 -8.66
C SER A 74 13.83 -6.54 -10.04
N TYR A 75 14.90 -5.79 -10.32
CA TYR A 75 15.04 -4.98 -11.52
C TYR A 75 16.45 -5.11 -12.12
N GLN A 76 16.59 -4.81 -13.41
CA GLN A 76 17.90 -4.81 -14.07
C GLN A 76 18.64 -3.51 -13.77
N ALA A 77 19.60 -3.56 -12.83
CA ALA A 77 20.34 -2.39 -12.34
C ALA A 77 21.12 -1.62 -13.42
N GLU A 78 21.42 -2.26 -14.55
CA GLU A 78 22.06 -1.61 -15.70
C GLU A 78 21.13 -0.58 -16.38
N TYR A 79 19.82 -0.81 -16.35
CA TYR A 79 18.82 -0.01 -17.07
C TYR A 79 17.93 0.80 -16.13
N LEU A 80 17.75 0.36 -14.89
CA LEU A 80 16.92 1.01 -13.89
C LEU A 80 17.71 1.24 -12.60
N GLN A 81 17.69 2.47 -12.11
CA GLN A 81 18.20 2.82 -10.79
C GLN A 81 17.04 3.12 -9.86
N PHE A 82 16.94 2.40 -8.73
CA PHE A 82 15.93 2.70 -7.72
C PHE A 82 16.11 4.13 -7.19
N TRP A 83 15.02 4.90 -7.14
CA TRP A 83 15.03 6.26 -6.61
C TRP A 83 14.27 6.36 -5.29
N GLN A 84 13.02 5.92 -5.25
CA GLN A 84 12.18 5.95 -4.04
C GLN A 84 11.02 4.98 -4.14
N ALA A 85 10.37 4.70 -3.01
CA ALA A 85 9.11 3.98 -2.98
C ALA A 85 8.25 4.42 -1.79
N PHE A 86 6.95 4.16 -1.91
CA PHE A 86 6.00 4.26 -0.81
C PHE A 86 5.19 2.97 -0.71
N PRO A 87 5.19 2.29 0.45
CA PRO A 87 6.02 2.53 1.62
C PRO A 87 7.53 2.32 1.33
N PRO A 88 8.45 2.88 2.14
CA PRO A 88 9.89 2.73 1.90
C PRO A 88 10.37 1.27 2.09
N PRO A 89 11.32 0.78 1.28
CA PRO A 89 11.83 -0.57 1.45
C PRO A 89 12.70 -0.69 2.72
N SER A 90 12.69 -1.88 3.31
CA SER A 90 13.56 -2.25 4.43
C SER A 90 15.03 -2.33 4.00
N GLN A 91 15.27 -2.77 2.75
CA GLN A 91 16.61 -2.89 2.19
C GLN A 91 16.61 -2.59 0.69
N ILE A 92 17.65 -1.89 0.24
CA ILE A 92 17.93 -1.62 -1.17
C ILE A 92 19.36 -2.09 -1.46
N VAL A 93 19.50 -2.93 -2.48
CA VAL A 93 20.78 -3.32 -3.07
C VAL A 93 20.68 -3.15 -4.59
N PRO A 94 21.81 -3.06 -5.34
CA PRO A 94 21.74 -2.99 -6.79
C PRO A 94 20.90 -4.14 -7.37
N GLY A 95 19.82 -3.79 -8.07
CA GLY A 95 18.92 -4.74 -8.73
C GLY A 95 17.79 -5.29 -7.86
N GLN A 96 17.69 -4.86 -6.60
CA GLN A 96 16.61 -5.31 -5.72
C GLN A 96 16.24 -4.29 -4.62
N ALA A 97 14.94 -4.03 -4.48
CA ALA A 97 14.34 -3.40 -3.31
C ALA A 97 13.48 -4.45 -2.57
N SER A 98 13.48 -4.43 -1.24
CA SER A 98 12.74 -5.42 -0.45
C SER A 98 12.12 -4.82 0.81
N TRP A 99 10.96 -5.35 1.17
CA TRP A 99 10.19 -5.03 2.36
C TRP A 99 10.06 -6.30 3.19
N GLU A 100 10.52 -6.27 4.44
CA GLU A 100 10.35 -7.42 5.35
C GLU A 100 8.86 -7.63 5.68
N ASP A 101 8.15 -6.53 5.89
CA ASP A 101 6.69 -6.49 6.03
C ASP A 101 6.17 -5.10 5.64
N VAL A 102 5.16 -5.06 4.78
CA VAL A 102 4.56 -3.80 4.31
C VAL A 102 3.39 -3.34 5.17
N LEU A 103 2.76 -4.23 5.94
CA LEU A 103 1.54 -3.90 6.69
C LEU A 103 1.76 -2.77 7.71
N PRO A 104 2.77 -2.82 8.60
CA PRO A 104 2.93 -1.81 9.63
C PRO A 104 3.26 -0.43 9.05
N GLN A 105 3.94 -0.41 7.89
CA GLN A 105 4.33 0.82 7.20
C GLN A 105 3.13 1.57 6.60
N LEU A 106 2.05 0.84 6.34
CA LEU A 106 0.77 1.37 5.89
C LEU A 106 -0.21 1.61 7.05
N GLY A 107 0.23 1.42 8.30
CA GLY A 107 -0.64 1.51 9.48
C GLY A 107 -1.62 0.35 9.61
N LEU A 108 -1.34 -0.78 8.95
CA LEU A 108 -2.16 -1.99 8.97
C LEU A 108 -1.53 -3.02 9.91
N THR A 109 -2.37 -3.76 10.62
CA THR A 109 -1.94 -4.94 11.41
C THR A 109 -2.22 -6.24 10.69
N ARG A 110 -3.07 -6.21 9.66
CA ARG A 110 -3.46 -7.34 8.83
C ARG A 110 -4.04 -6.89 7.49
N LEU A 111 -4.03 -7.79 6.51
CA LEU A 111 -4.76 -7.64 5.24
C LEU A 111 -5.84 -8.72 5.16
N ARG A 112 -7.11 -8.33 5.26
CA ARG A 112 -8.23 -9.27 5.35
C ARG A 112 -8.54 -9.96 4.01
N PRO A 113 -9.32 -11.05 4.00
CA PRO A 113 -9.85 -11.62 2.77
C PRO A 113 -10.48 -10.57 1.85
N ASN A 114 -10.09 -10.61 0.58
CA ASN A 114 -10.46 -9.70 -0.50
C ASN A 114 -9.95 -8.25 -0.37
N GLU A 115 -9.16 -7.93 0.66
CA GLU A 115 -8.47 -6.65 0.73
C GLU A 115 -7.21 -6.65 -0.14
N ALA A 116 -6.83 -5.45 -0.58
CA ALA A 116 -5.60 -5.24 -1.32
C ALA A 116 -4.83 -4.05 -0.76
N LEU A 117 -3.50 -4.11 -0.88
CA LEU A 117 -2.60 -2.99 -0.61
C LEU A 117 -1.78 -2.67 -1.86
N THR A 118 -1.19 -1.47 -1.86
CA THR A 118 -0.42 -0.96 -2.98
C THR A 118 0.94 -0.46 -2.52
N ILE A 119 1.96 -0.72 -3.33
CA ILE A 119 3.32 -0.20 -3.20
C ILE A 119 3.66 0.52 -4.49
N THR A 120 4.06 1.78 -4.39
CA THR A 120 4.52 2.56 -5.55
C THR A 120 6.03 2.64 -5.50
N THR A 121 6.69 2.29 -6.61
CA THR A 121 8.15 2.33 -6.76
C THR A 121 8.50 3.27 -7.91
N VAL A 122 9.56 4.05 -7.74
CA VAL A 122 10.05 4.98 -8.76
C VAL A 122 11.51 4.70 -9.03
N PHE A 123 11.85 4.57 -10.30
CA PHE A 123 13.18 4.33 -10.82
C PHE A 123 13.61 5.45 -11.75
N THR A 124 14.90 5.67 -11.92
CA THR A 124 15.45 6.43 -13.04
C THR A 124 15.86 5.45 -14.14
N ALA A 125 15.37 5.65 -15.36
CA ALA A 125 15.84 4.91 -16.52
C ALA A 125 17.24 5.39 -16.93
N LEU A 126 18.21 4.50 -17.04
CA LEU A 126 19.62 4.88 -17.23
C LEU A 126 20.04 4.91 -18.70
N LYS A 127 19.61 3.92 -19.49
CA LYS A 127 20.04 3.72 -20.87
C LYS A 127 18.85 3.40 -21.78
N THR A 128 18.98 3.77 -23.04
CA THR A 128 18.05 3.35 -24.11
C THR A 128 18.25 1.87 -24.41
N LEU A 129 17.15 1.16 -24.62
CA LEU A 129 17.15 -0.23 -25.04
C LEU A 129 15.91 -0.50 -25.90
N ASP A 130 16.14 -0.99 -27.12
CA ASP A 130 15.07 -1.37 -28.06
C ASP A 130 14.46 -2.76 -27.76
N GLY A 131 14.94 -3.44 -26.72
CA GLY A 131 14.41 -4.67 -26.14
C GLY A 131 13.73 -4.46 -24.79
N ASP A 132 13.26 -5.56 -24.20
CA ASP A 132 12.49 -5.52 -22.96
C ASP A 132 13.39 -5.53 -21.72
N VAL A 133 13.33 -4.45 -20.93
CA VAL A 133 13.82 -4.42 -19.54
C VAL A 133 12.71 -4.94 -18.64
N VAL A 134 13.00 -5.95 -17.82
CA VAL A 134 11.99 -6.54 -16.93
C VAL A 134 12.16 -6.02 -15.51
N ASN A 135 11.05 -5.53 -14.95
CA ASN A 135 10.90 -5.27 -13.52
C ASN A 135 9.91 -6.29 -12.92
N ARG A 136 10.27 -6.91 -11.79
CA ARG A 136 9.60 -8.12 -11.27
C ARG A 136 9.30 -8.00 -9.78
N ALA A 137 8.01 -8.07 -9.41
CA ALA A 137 7.59 -8.15 -8.02
C ALA A 137 7.24 -9.59 -7.61
N GLY A 138 7.59 -9.96 -6.38
CA GLY A 138 7.24 -11.25 -5.77
C GLY A 138 7.12 -11.15 -4.26
N ALA A 139 6.68 -12.25 -3.64
CA ALA A 139 6.61 -12.41 -2.20
C ALA A 139 7.06 -13.81 -1.79
N THR A 140 7.70 -13.90 -0.63
CA THR A 140 8.12 -15.15 0.02
C THR A 140 8.00 -14.96 1.53
N GLY A 141 7.66 -16.01 2.28
CA GLY A 141 7.50 -15.91 3.73
C GLY A 141 6.24 -15.16 4.19
N LEU A 142 5.19 -15.17 3.35
CA LEU A 142 3.85 -14.70 3.70
C LEU A 142 3.32 -15.51 4.90
N ARG A 143 2.65 -14.84 5.85
CA ARG A 143 2.02 -15.52 6.99
C ARG A 143 0.59 -15.09 7.22
N ASP A 144 -0.27 -16.06 7.55
CA ASP A 144 -1.65 -15.82 7.99
C ASP A 144 -1.76 -15.63 9.52
N GLU A 145 -2.96 -15.33 10.00
CA GLU A 145 -3.28 -15.14 11.42
C GLU A 145 -3.01 -16.38 12.28
N PHE A 146 -2.95 -17.55 11.67
CA PHE A 146 -2.61 -18.82 12.32
C PHE A 146 -1.11 -19.12 12.30
N GLN A 147 -0.29 -18.18 11.81
CA GLN A 147 1.15 -18.30 11.64
C GLN A 147 1.57 -19.38 10.64
N ASN A 148 0.67 -19.82 9.78
CA ASN A 148 1.03 -20.70 8.67
C ASN A 148 1.79 -19.90 7.62
N GLU A 149 2.85 -20.48 7.09
CA GLU A 149 3.51 -19.95 5.90
C GLU A 149 2.71 -20.29 4.65
N LEU A 150 2.43 -19.28 3.84
CA LEU A 150 1.74 -19.44 2.57
C LEU A 150 2.75 -19.73 1.45
N PRO A 151 2.37 -20.52 0.44
CA PRO A 151 3.19 -20.68 -0.76
C PRO A 151 3.41 -19.32 -1.43
N ALA A 152 4.60 -19.12 -1.99
CA ALA A 152 4.92 -17.92 -2.73
C ALA A 152 3.94 -17.75 -3.92
N PRO A 153 3.30 -16.58 -4.09
CA PRO A 153 2.43 -16.32 -5.21
C PRO A 153 3.25 -16.24 -6.51
N ARG A 154 2.55 -16.31 -7.64
CA ARG A 154 3.18 -16.03 -8.93
C ARG A 154 3.76 -14.62 -8.92
N GLN A 155 4.98 -14.48 -9.42
CA GLN A 155 5.62 -13.18 -9.59
C GLN A 155 4.93 -12.37 -10.70
N ALA A 156 4.85 -11.07 -10.50
CA ALA A 156 4.35 -10.12 -11.49
C ALA A 156 5.52 -9.47 -12.22
N GLU A 157 5.49 -9.52 -13.55
CA GLU A 157 6.56 -9.01 -14.41
C GLU A 157 6.03 -7.91 -15.32
N VAL A 158 6.80 -6.84 -15.46
CA VAL A 158 6.51 -5.75 -16.40
C VAL A 158 7.70 -5.58 -17.33
N PRO A 159 7.60 -6.08 -18.58
CA PRO A 159 8.56 -5.73 -19.63
C PRO A 159 8.32 -4.28 -20.07
N ILE A 160 9.39 -3.48 -20.13
CA ILE A 160 9.34 -2.11 -20.63
C ILE A 160 10.39 -1.88 -21.70
N ARG A 161 10.07 -0.98 -22.64
CA ARG A 161 11.03 -0.44 -23.60
C ARG A 161 11.44 0.95 -23.17
N ILE A 162 12.74 1.26 -23.23
CA ILE A 162 13.26 2.56 -22.83
C ILE A 162 13.77 3.27 -24.07
N ILE A 163 13.12 4.38 -24.44
CA ILE A 163 13.51 5.20 -25.59
C ILE A 163 14.53 6.28 -25.19
N ALA A 164 15.16 6.90 -26.19
CA ALA A 164 16.08 8.01 -25.97
C ALA A 164 15.37 9.19 -25.30
N GLY A 165 15.93 9.68 -24.21
CA GLY A 165 15.46 10.89 -23.53
C GLY A 165 16.11 12.18 -24.03
N PRO A 166 15.66 13.34 -23.56
CA PRO A 166 16.08 14.65 -24.06
C PRO A 166 17.58 14.95 -23.86
N GLY A 167 18.24 14.31 -22.89
CA GLY A 167 19.69 14.43 -22.71
C GLY A 167 20.53 13.56 -23.66
N ALA A 168 19.93 12.59 -24.35
CA ALA A 168 20.60 11.71 -25.30
C ALA A 168 20.55 12.26 -26.75
N ALA A 169 19.64 13.18 -27.04
CA ALA A 169 19.47 13.79 -28.36
C ALA A 169 20.39 14.99 -28.63
N GLN A 170 21.31 15.34 -27.71
CA GLN A 170 22.27 16.41 -27.97
C GLN A 170 23.36 15.90 -28.93
N PRO A 171 23.45 16.43 -30.17
CA PRO A 171 24.42 15.94 -31.14
C PRO A 171 25.84 16.13 -30.60
N THR A 172 26.63 15.07 -30.73
CA THR A 172 28.08 15.06 -30.56
C THR A 172 28.67 16.28 -31.26
N ALA A 173 29.36 17.15 -30.52
CA ALA A 173 30.12 18.22 -31.14
C ALA A 173 31.14 17.58 -32.10
N THR A 174 30.99 17.85 -33.39
CA THR A 174 31.98 17.53 -34.43
C THR A 174 33.35 18.00 -33.98
N THR A 175 34.35 17.12 -34.02
CA THR A 175 35.74 17.47 -33.75
C THR A 175 36.19 18.60 -34.67
N THR A 176 36.31 19.81 -34.15
CA THR A 176 36.99 20.93 -34.80
C THR A 176 38.47 20.56 -34.96
N PRO A 177 39.07 20.72 -36.16
CA PRO A 177 40.46 20.33 -36.39
C PRO A 177 41.41 21.23 -35.59
N LYS A 178 42.42 20.60 -34.98
CA LYS A 178 43.50 21.24 -34.22
C LYS A 178 44.42 22.05 -35.16
N PRO A 179 44.67 23.35 -34.93
CA PRO A 179 45.76 24.04 -35.61
C PRO A 179 47.11 23.68 -34.97
N HIS A 180 48.09 23.38 -35.82
CA HIS A 180 49.50 23.17 -35.46
C HIS A 180 50.17 24.55 -35.17
N SER A 181 50.80 24.66 -33.99
CA SER A 181 51.99 25.42 -33.51
C SER A 181 52.78 26.31 -34.52
N ASN A 182 53.47 27.45 -34.22
CA ASN A 182 54.31 27.93 -33.09
C ASN A 182 54.92 29.36 -33.42
N PRO A 183 55.97 29.92 -32.74
CA PRO A 183 56.02 30.86 -31.58
C PRO A 183 56.50 32.32 -31.89
N GLU A 184 56.36 33.27 -30.94
CA GLU A 184 57.46 33.98 -30.24
C GLU A 184 57.00 35.14 -29.31
N HIS A 185 57.68 35.16 -28.15
CA HIS A 185 57.86 36.12 -27.06
C HIS A 185 57.63 37.64 -27.29
N SER A 186 56.98 38.32 -26.31
CA SER A 186 57.58 39.37 -25.44
C SER A 186 56.56 40.00 -24.47
N THR A 187 56.84 39.92 -23.17
CA THR A 187 56.26 40.67 -22.01
C THR A 187 57.09 41.96 -21.74
N PRO A 188 56.81 42.87 -20.74
CA PRO A 188 55.82 42.91 -19.64
C PRO A 188 55.06 44.29 -19.48
N ASN A 189 53.90 44.46 -18.82
CA ASN A 189 53.59 44.60 -17.37
C ASN A 189 52.41 45.64 -17.22
N PRO A 190 51.90 46.02 -16.02
CA PRO A 190 50.94 45.34 -15.12
C PRO A 190 49.60 46.10 -14.93
N ALA A 191 48.55 45.42 -14.45
CA ALA A 191 47.70 45.91 -13.34
C ALA A 191 46.73 44.81 -12.87
N THR A 192 46.87 44.45 -11.59
CA THR A 192 45.95 43.65 -10.76
C THR A 192 45.30 44.62 -9.76
N PRO A 193 43.99 44.49 -9.49
CA PRO A 193 43.55 43.95 -8.18
C PRO A 193 42.53 42.83 -8.41
N THR A 194 42.75 41.61 -7.90
CA THR A 194 42.41 41.07 -6.56
C THR A 194 40.89 40.81 -6.38
N PRO A 195 40.48 39.60 -5.93
CA PRO A 195 39.12 39.08 -6.05
C PRO A 195 38.22 39.42 -4.85
N GLU A 196 36.92 39.67 -5.11
CA GLU A 196 35.87 39.68 -4.09
C GLU A 196 34.81 38.61 -4.37
N LEU A 197 34.61 37.74 -3.37
CA LEU A 197 33.40 36.95 -3.09
C LEU A 197 33.39 36.85 -1.54
N PRO A 198 32.28 37.01 -0.78
CA PRO A 198 30.92 36.51 -1.02
C PRO A 198 29.80 37.54 -0.79
N THR A 199 28.53 37.27 -1.12
CA THR A 199 27.49 36.81 -0.16
C THR A 199 26.14 36.63 -0.89
N PRO A 200 25.32 35.62 -0.53
CA PRO A 200 24.03 35.33 -1.15
C PRO A 200 22.98 36.43 -1.01
N THR A 201 22.23 36.67 -2.08
CA THR A 201 21.02 37.49 -2.08
C THR A 201 19.89 36.71 -1.38
N THR A 202 19.67 37.02 -0.11
CA THR A 202 18.44 36.68 0.62
C THR A 202 17.29 37.48 0.03
N SER A 203 16.40 36.83 -0.71
CA SER A 203 15.10 37.40 -1.05
C SER A 203 14.15 37.27 0.14
N ALA A 204 14.06 38.34 0.93
CA ALA A 204 12.96 38.55 1.87
C ALA A 204 11.91 39.44 1.19
N ILE A 205 10.69 38.93 1.07
CA ILE A 205 9.50 39.76 0.78
C ILE A 205 8.39 39.42 1.77
N ILE A 206 8.38 40.22 2.84
CA ILE A 206 7.26 40.96 3.43
C ILE A 206 5.91 40.20 3.55
N ALA A 207 5.61 39.79 4.78
CA ALA A 207 4.24 39.71 5.29
C ALA A 207 3.76 41.11 5.68
N THR A 208 2.56 41.53 5.25
CA THR A 208 1.59 42.37 6.00
C THR A 208 0.34 42.58 5.14
N ALA A 209 -0.80 42.03 5.54
CA ALA A 209 -2.04 42.76 5.80
C ALA A 209 -3.23 41.78 5.93
N ALA A 210 -3.84 41.80 7.11
CA ALA A 210 -5.14 41.23 7.39
C ALA A 210 -6.24 42.00 6.64
N LEU A 211 -7.25 41.29 6.13
CA LEU A 211 -8.58 41.84 5.88
C LEU A 211 -9.64 40.83 6.33
N THR A 212 -10.46 41.30 7.26
CA THR A 212 -11.62 40.67 7.87
C THR A 212 -12.83 40.74 6.93
N ALA A 213 -13.61 39.65 6.91
CA ALA A 213 -15.03 39.48 6.56
C ALA A 213 -15.77 40.50 5.68
N THR A 214 -16.42 40.01 4.61
CA THR A 214 -17.88 40.14 4.36
C THR A 214 -18.27 39.12 3.29
N ALA A 215 -19.09 38.12 3.65
CA ALA A 215 -19.70 37.20 2.70
C ALA A 215 -21.02 37.82 2.22
N ASP A 216 -21.00 38.43 1.03
CA ASP A 216 -22.21 38.77 0.29
C ASP A 216 -22.63 37.57 -0.57
N VAL A 217 -23.83 37.07 -0.29
CA VAL A 217 -24.51 36.03 -1.06
C VAL A 217 -25.34 36.72 -2.15
N PRO A 218 -25.12 36.48 -3.45
CA PRO A 218 -26.08 36.87 -4.45
C PRO A 218 -27.21 35.82 -4.52
N THR A 219 -28.38 36.23 -4.05
CA THR A 219 -29.70 35.62 -4.30
C THR A 219 -29.91 35.43 -5.80
N SER A 220 -30.00 34.18 -6.26
CA SER A 220 -30.55 33.85 -7.59
C SER A 220 -31.97 33.34 -7.45
N ALA A 221 -32.86 34.03 -8.15
CA ALA A 221 -34.30 33.86 -8.13
C ALA A 221 -34.76 32.50 -8.68
N SER A 222 -35.84 32.00 -8.09
CA SER A 222 -36.55 30.78 -8.42
C SER A 222 -37.38 30.91 -9.70
N VAL A 223 -37.28 29.89 -10.57
CA VAL A 223 -38.25 29.61 -11.63
C VAL A 223 -38.85 28.23 -11.34
N PRO A 224 -40.17 28.07 -11.15
CA PRO A 224 -40.79 26.78 -10.85
C PRO A 224 -41.30 26.07 -12.11
N THR A 225 -41.01 24.78 -12.27
CA THR A 225 -41.77 23.85 -13.15
C THR A 225 -41.39 22.38 -12.83
N PRO A 226 -42.25 21.39 -13.13
CA PRO A 226 -43.39 20.94 -12.34
C PRO A 226 -43.12 19.63 -11.56
N THR A 227 -43.90 19.42 -10.50
CA THR A 227 -43.97 18.21 -9.69
C THR A 227 -44.33 16.97 -10.51
N LEU A 228 -43.38 16.05 -10.68
CA LEU A 228 -43.67 14.65 -11.00
C LEU A 228 -43.53 13.83 -9.71
N ALA A 229 -44.68 13.46 -9.13
CA ALA A 229 -44.75 12.56 -8.00
C ALA A 229 -44.23 11.16 -8.41
N PRO A 230 -43.29 10.55 -7.66
CA PRO A 230 -42.90 9.17 -7.92
C PRO A 230 -44.05 8.23 -7.52
N ALA A 231 -44.35 7.28 -8.40
CA ALA A 231 -45.33 6.22 -8.17
C ALA A 231 -44.99 5.41 -6.91
N SER A 232 -45.95 5.24 -6.02
CA SER A 232 -45.81 4.41 -4.81
C SER A 232 -45.78 2.93 -5.19
N LEU A 233 -44.70 2.24 -4.87
CA LEU A 233 -44.64 0.78 -4.87
C LEU A 233 -45.59 0.20 -3.81
N PRO A 234 -46.29 -0.91 -4.07
CA PRO A 234 -47.13 -1.56 -3.08
C PRO A 234 -46.29 -2.07 -1.91
N ARG A 235 -46.67 -1.66 -0.69
CA ARG A 235 -46.19 -2.23 0.56
C ARG A 235 -46.78 -3.63 0.73
N THR A 236 -45.94 -4.66 0.60
CA THR A 236 -46.18 -5.97 1.22
C THR A 236 -44.96 -6.27 2.08
N GLY A 237 -45.16 -6.18 3.39
CA GLY A 237 -44.08 -6.01 4.36
C GLY A 237 -43.24 -7.24 4.64
N THR A 238 -42.08 -7.00 5.23
CA THR A 238 -41.74 -7.46 6.58
C THR A 238 -40.69 -6.52 7.15
N ASN A 239 -40.85 -6.20 8.43
CA ASN A 239 -40.13 -5.17 9.17
C ASN A 239 -38.61 -5.42 9.19
N ASP A 240 -37.85 -4.45 8.72
CA ASP A 240 -36.39 -4.43 8.72
C ASP A 240 -35.89 -3.85 10.08
N PRO A 241 -35.20 -4.61 10.94
CA PRO A 241 -34.61 -4.08 12.16
C PRO A 241 -33.15 -3.71 11.93
N SER A 242 -32.84 -2.88 10.93
CA SER A 242 -31.63 -2.07 11.02
C SER A 242 -31.77 -1.23 12.28
N ASN A 243 -30.87 -1.40 13.25
CA ASN A 243 -30.71 -0.67 14.53
C ASN A 243 -31.16 -1.39 15.81
N ALA A 244 -31.77 -2.59 15.75
CA ALA A 244 -32.20 -3.29 16.98
C ALA A 244 -31.03 -3.87 17.82
N TRP A 245 -29.94 -4.27 17.19
CA TRP A 245 -28.76 -4.80 17.89
C TRP A 245 -27.94 -3.71 18.60
N LEU A 246 -27.98 -2.47 18.09
CA LEU A 246 -27.31 -1.31 18.70
C LEU A 246 -27.97 -0.90 20.02
N ILE A 247 -29.29 -1.06 20.16
CA ILE A 247 -30.01 -0.75 21.41
C ILE A 247 -29.83 -1.88 22.44
N ALA A 248 -29.80 -3.15 22.00
CA ALA A 248 -29.56 -4.29 22.90
C ALA A 248 -28.12 -4.30 23.47
N ALA A 249 -27.12 -3.93 22.68
CA ALA A 249 -25.73 -3.83 23.14
C ALA A 249 -25.51 -2.66 24.12
N LEU A 250 -26.20 -1.53 23.92
CA LEU A 250 -26.10 -0.37 24.81
C LEU A 250 -26.78 -0.62 26.17
N ALA A 251 -27.86 -1.40 26.21
CA ALA A 251 -28.54 -1.78 27.45
C ALA A 251 -27.71 -2.75 28.31
N LEU A 252 -26.98 -3.68 27.69
CA LEU A 252 -26.11 -4.64 28.40
C LEU A 252 -24.84 -3.99 28.98
N LEU A 253 -24.31 -2.94 28.34
CA LEU A 253 -23.15 -2.19 28.85
C LEU A 253 -23.52 -1.32 30.07
N LEU A 254 -24.72 -0.72 30.11
CA LEU A 254 -25.20 0.05 31.26
C LEU A 254 -25.57 -0.83 32.47
N SER A 255 -26.10 -2.04 32.26
CA SER A 255 -26.38 -2.98 33.36
C SER A 255 -25.13 -3.60 33.99
N GLY A 256 -24.07 -3.83 33.19
CA GLY A 256 -22.81 -4.39 33.69
C GLY A 256 -22.02 -3.40 34.57
N ILE A 257 -22.01 -2.12 34.20
CA ILE A 257 -21.34 -1.07 34.98
C ILE A 257 -22.09 -0.79 36.29
N LEU A 258 -23.42 -0.85 36.31
CA LEU A 258 -24.20 -0.66 37.54
C LEU A 258 -24.07 -1.83 38.54
N ALA A 259 -23.92 -3.07 38.05
CA ALA A 259 -23.66 -4.23 38.91
C ALA A 259 -22.25 -4.23 39.53
N LEU A 260 -21.23 -3.79 38.78
CA LEU A 260 -19.86 -3.63 39.29
C LEU A 260 -19.74 -2.50 40.33
N LEU A 261 -20.50 -1.41 40.16
CA LEU A 261 -20.56 -0.32 41.14
C LEU A 261 -21.31 -0.73 42.42
N TYR A 262 -22.33 -1.60 42.32
CA TYR A 262 -23.05 -2.10 43.50
C TYR A 262 -22.22 -3.13 44.30
N LEU A 263 -21.41 -3.95 43.63
CA LEU A 263 -20.48 -4.88 44.27
C LEU A 263 -19.35 -4.14 45.01
N MET A 264 -18.78 -3.10 44.38
CA MET A 264 -17.72 -2.28 45.00
C MET A 264 -18.21 -1.44 46.20
N LEU A 265 -19.48 -1.00 46.22
CA LEU A 265 -20.03 -0.32 47.40
C LEU A 265 -20.34 -1.29 48.56
N HIS A 266 -20.78 -2.52 48.28
CA HIS A 266 -21.04 -3.53 49.32
C HIS A 266 -19.75 -4.12 49.92
N GLU A 267 -18.65 -4.16 49.17
CA GLU A 267 -17.35 -4.59 49.70
C GLU A 267 -16.70 -3.54 50.61
N ARG A 268 -16.97 -2.24 50.41
CA ARG A 268 -16.49 -1.19 51.33
C ARG A 268 -17.22 -1.16 52.67
N THR A 269 -18.48 -1.59 52.73
CA THR A 269 -19.22 -1.64 54.01
C THR A 269 -18.88 -2.84 54.88
N ARG A 270 -18.20 -3.87 54.35
CA ARG A 270 -17.82 -5.07 55.11
C ARG A 270 -16.44 -4.98 55.77
N SER A 271 -15.62 -4.02 55.36
CA SER A 271 -14.28 -3.77 55.93
C SER A 271 -14.28 -2.82 57.13
N ASP A 272 -15.42 -2.23 57.49
CA ASP A 272 -15.58 -1.34 58.66
C ASP A 272 -16.25 -2.05 59.87
N THR A 273 -16.33 -3.39 59.86
CA THR A 273 -16.88 -4.17 60.99
C THR A 273 -16.03 -5.40 61.33
N GLN A 274 -14.71 -5.20 61.43
CA GLN A 274 -13.84 -6.01 62.27
C GLN A 274 -12.95 -5.12 63.14
#